data_AF-A0A952V217-F1
#
_entry.id   AF-A0A952V217-F1
#
_cell.length_a   1.000
_cell.length_b   1.000
_cell.length_c   1.000
_cell.angle_alpha   90.00
_cell.angle_beta   90.00
_cell.angle_gamma   90.00
#
_symmetry.space_group_name_H-M   'P 1'
#
loop_
_entity.id
_entity.type
_entity.pdbx_description
1 polymer ?
#
loop_
_entity_poly.entity_id
_entity_poly.type
_entity_poly.pdbx_seq_one_letter_code
_entity_poly.pdbx_strand_id
1 'polypeptide(L)'
;MLSACTRSRPSAPASERPVDDPRFDFRPTPWTPFSPVFDTPPRAVAFDALCADDVERCRAECSARDTIEFASCALELRYGDDAASLELARSLFDGSGVVVGVETSPTVEAGHLGELPISPAPPVGPYRRHLEWVVESFRSVEDTFAALAAKAPRPMMFRTRPYALRFYKTESRSFPSAWAIDGVVAYNVEGPLFQGRDGVAATLFHELFHLNDQGHGFWSVRALVDTYAAIRTQCGNDDACLAPYAPDETRVEGGTFYAFDERVDDVREYAADVALRWFREHEAALRGEPPEAPFRCATPENLTTWTLLVEEFFGATDLLPPCEEQS
;
A
#
# COMPACT_ATOMS: atom_id res chain seq x y z
N MET A 1 -10.76 -0.01 10.98
CA MET A 1 -10.27 1.28 10.45
C MET A 1 -8.88 1.07 9.89
N LEU A 2 -8.63 1.37 8.61
CA LEU A 2 -7.41 1.03 7.84
C LEU A 2 -7.01 -0.45 7.76
N SER A 3 -6.09 -0.71 6.82
CA SER A 3 -5.72 -1.96 6.17
C SER A 3 -6.04 -3.26 6.92
N ALA A 4 -6.51 -4.25 6.18
CA ALA A 4 -6.45 -5.60 6.70
C ALA A 4 -5.07 -6.20 6.38
N CYS A 5 -4.15 -6.13 7.33
CA CYS A 5 -3.05 -7.08 7.39
C CYS A 5 -3.66 -8.47 7.57
N THR A 6 -3.85 -9.19 6.46
CA THR A 6 -4.25 -10.59 6.52
C THR A 6 -3.22 -11.31 7.40
N ARG A 7 -3.68 -11.90 8.52
CA ARG A 7 -2.86 -12.87 9.22
C ARG A 7 -2.57 -13.96 8.21
N SER A 8 -1.29 -14.18 7.89
CA SER A 8 -0.87 -15.31 7.09
C SER A 8 -1.61 -16.53 7.60
N ARG A 9 -2.42 -17.17 6.74
CA ARG A 9 -3.10 -18.43 7.11
C ARG A 9 -2.05 -19.33 7.78
N PRO A 10 -2.33 -19.97 8.92
CA PRO A 10 -1.49 -21.09 9.34
C PRO A 10 -1.46 -22.03 8.14
N SER A 11 -0.26 -22.29 7.63
CA SER A 11 -0.04 -23.17 6.51
C SER A 11 -0.83 -24.44 6.77
N ALA A 12 -1.88 -24.66 5.97
CA ALA A 12 -2.59 -25.93 5.97
C ALA A 12 -1.52 -27.04 5.90
N PRO A 13 -1.67 -28.13 6.69
CA PRO A 13 -0.72 -29.23 6.63
C PRO A 13 -0.51 -29.60 5.17
N ALA A 14 0.74 -29.82 4.79
CA ALA A 14 1.17 -30.05 3.42
C ALA A 14 0.47 -31.28 2.81
N SER A 15 -0.77 -31.12 2.36
CA SER A 15 -1.42 -32.03 1.44
C SER A 15 -1.33 -31.40 0.06
N GLU A 16 -0.39 -31.91 -0.72
CA GLU A 16 -0.35 -31.92 -2.18
C GLU A 16 -1.10 -30.76 -2.86
N ARG A 17 -0.60 -29.53 -2.68
CA ARG A 17 -0.92 -28.46 -3.62
C ARG A 17 -0.07 -28.69 -4.87
N PRO A 18 -0.65 -28.65 -6.09
CA PRO A 18 0.12 -28.81 -7.31
C PRO A 18 1.19 -27.70 -7.34
N VAL A 19 2.46 -28.10 -7.39
CA VAL A 19 3.63 -27.21 -7.34
C VAL A 19 3.77 -26.35 -8.62
N ASP A 20 2.89 -26.54 -9.62
CA ASP A 20 3.00 -25.96 -10.96
C ASP A 20 1.73 -25.19 -11.45
N ASP A 21 0.90 -24.62 -10.56
CA ASP A 21 -0.16 -23.70 -11.00
C ASP A 21 0.36 -22.25 -11.00
N PRO A 22 0.55 -21.62 -12.19
CA PRO A 22 1.11 -20.27 -12.31
C PRO A 22 0.22 -19.17 -11.73
N ARG A 23 -1.00 -19.49 -11.28
CA ARG A 23 -1.85 -18.59 -10.49
C ARG A 23 -1.46 -18.54 -9.01
N PHE A 24 -0.53 -19.37 -8.56
CA PHE A 24 -0.06 -19.42 -7.17
C PHE A 24 1.45 -19.21 -7.02
N ASP A 25 2.19 -18.88 -8.10
CA ASP A 25 3.56 -18.32 -8.03
C ASP A 25 3.49 -16.80 -7.77
N PHE A 26 2.74 -16.43 -6.75
CA PHE A 26 2.75 -15.09 -6.20
C PHE A 26 4.00 -14.97 -5.34
N ARG A 27 5.06 -14.40 -5.92
CA ARG A 27 6.26 -14.07 -5.16
C ARG A 27 6.04 -12.76 -4.43
N PRO A 28 6.57 -12.62 -3.19
CA PRO A 28 6.66 -11.34 -2.53
C PRO A 28 7.22 -10.28 -3.49
N THR A 29 6.72 -9.05 -3.37
CA THR A 29 7.26 -7.91 -4.12
C THR A 29 8.78 -7.91 -4.00
N PRO A 30 9.55 -7.90 -5.10
CA PRO A 30 11.00 -7.95 -5.02
C PRO A 30 11.54 -6.75 -4.24
N TRP A 31 12.27 -7.00 -3.15
CA TRP A 31 13.01 -5.96 -2.44
C TRP A 31 14.22 -5.55 -3.28
N THR A 32 14.05 -4.45 -4.02
CA THR A 32 14.97 -4.00 -5.06
C THR A 32 15.12 -2.48 -5.00
N PRO A 33 16.22 -1.92 -5.55
CA PRO A 33 16.36 -0.48 -5.65
C PRO A 33 15.21 0.16 -6.42
N PHE A 34 14.81 1.36 -5.99
CA PHE A 34 13.90 2.22 -6.72
C PHE A 34 14.40 2.39 -8.17
N SER A 35 13.46 2.23 -9.11
CA SER A 35 13.70 2.42 -10.53
C SER A 35 12.62 3.33 -11.12
N PRO A 36 13.02 4.38 -11.86
CA PRO A 36 12.06 5.20 -12.61
C PRO A 36 11.51 4.46 -13.84
N VAL A 37 12.15 3.36 -14.24
CA VAL A 37 11.64 2.44 -15.27
C VAL A 37 10.75 1.41 -14.58
N PHE A 38 9.52 1.25 -15.09
CA PHE A 38 8.57 0.30 -14.54
C PHE A 38 8.75 -1.10 -15.13
N ASP A 39 8.44 -2.10 -14.30
CA ASP A 39 8.38 -3.49 -14.73
C ASP A 39 7.02 -3.80 -15.36
N THR A 40 7.02 -4.69 -16.34
CA THR A 40 5.79 -5.34 -16.78
C THR A 40 5.28 -6.26 -15.67
N PRO A 41 4.00 -6.16 -15.26
CA PRO A 41 3.45 -7.06 -14.25
C PRO A 41 3.49 -8.52 -14.73
N PRO A 42 3.60 -9.51 -13.84
CA PRO A 42 3.46 -10.90 -14.23
C PRO A 42 2.12 -11.14 -14.94
N ARG A 43 2.13 -11.91 -16.03
CA ARG A 43 0.92 -12.14 -16.85
C ARG A 43 -0.25 -12.67 -16.03
N ALA A 44 0.01 -13.57 -15.08
CA ALA A 44 -1.02 -14.12 -14.20
C ALA A 44 -1.68 -13.04 -13.35
N VAL A 45 -0.90 -12.10 -12.81
CA VAL A 45 -1.42 -10.96 -12.02
C VAL A 45 -2.30 -10.06 -12.89
N ALA A 46 -1.85 -9.76 -14.11
CA ALA A 46 -2.64 -8.96 -15.06
C ALA A 46 -3.93 -9.66 -15.48
N PHE A 47 -3.87 -10.97 -15.76
CA PHE A 47 -5.05 -11.75 -16.09
C PHE A 47 -6.05 -11.79 -14.95
N ASP A 48 -5.58 -12.03 -13.72
CA ASP A 48 -6.46 -12.11 -12.55
C ASP A 48 -7.15 -10.77 -12.27
N ALA A 49 -6.41 -9.65 -12.28
CA ALA A 49 -7.01 -8.33 -12.05
C ALA A 49 -7.98 -7.90 -13.18
N LEU A 50 -7.64 -8.17 -14.44
CA LEU A 50 -8.37 -7.68 -15.62
C LEU A 50 -9.34 -8.69 -16.22
N CYS A 51 -9.46 -9.92 -15.71
CA CYS A 51 -10.30 -10.92 -16.37
C CYS A 51 -11.00 -11.89 -15.42
N ALA A 52 -10.75 -11.85 -14.10
CA ALA A 52 -11.28 -12.86 -13.19
C ALA A 52 -12.82 -12.92 -13.15
N ASP A 53 -13.51 -11.80 -13.41
CA ASP A 53 -14.97 -11.71 -13.45
C ASP A 53 -15.58 -12.02 -14.84
N ASP A 54 -14.76 -12.10 -15.89
CA ASP A 54 -15.20 -12.47 -17.26
C ASP A 54 -14.08 -13.18 -18.05
N VAL A 55 -13.70 -14.36 -17.55
CA VAL A 55 -12.56 -15.14 -18.05
C VAL A 55 -12.78 -15.59 -19.50
N GLU A 56 -14.00 -15.99 -19.84
CA GLU A 56 -14.31 -16.55 -21.16
C GLU A 56 -14.22 -15.48 -22.24
N ARG A 57 -14.83 -14.31 -22.02
CA ARG A 57 -14.76 -13.19 -22.96
C ARG A 57 -13.34 -12.68 -23.11
N CYS A 58 -12.63 -12.49 -22.00
CA CYS A 58 -11.24 -12.04 -22.04
C CYS A 58 -10.34 -13.00 -22.83
N ARG A 59 -10.50 -14.33 -22.67
CA ARG A 59 -9.72 -15.29 -23.47
C ARG A 59 -10.09 -15.27 -24.96
N ALA A 60 -11.37 -15.03 -25.28
CA ALA A 60 -11.84 -14.97 -26.66
C ALA A 60 -11.35 -13.71 -27.39
N GLU A 61 -11.33 -12.57 -26.72
CA GLU A 61 -11.02 -11.27 -27.33
C GLU A 61 -9.54 -10.86 -27.16
N CYS A 62 -8.88 -11.26 -26.07
CA CYS A 62 -7.51 -10.86 -25.73
C CYS A 62 -6.56 -12.06 -25.66
N SER A 63 -6.11 -12.53 -26.84
CA SER A 63 -5.26 -13.73 -26.98
C SER A 63 -3.76 -13.46 -27.14
N ALA A 64 -3.32 -12.19 -27.06
CA ALA A 64 -1.92 -11.80 -27.22
C ALA A 64 -1.01 -12.53 -26.23
N ARG A 65 0.16 -13.02 -26.68
CA ARG A 65 1.12 -13.76 -25.83
C ARG A 65 1.97 -12.83 -24.96
N ASP A 66 2.27 -11.64 -25.46
CA ASP A 66 2.93 -10.58 -24.70
C ASP A 66 1.98 -10.08 -23.59
N THR A 67 2.51 -9.79 -22.40
CA THR A 67 1.73 -9.26 -21.28
C THR A 67 1.29 -7.83 -21.51
N ILE A 68 2.10 -6.98 -22.16
CA ILE A 68 1.77 -5.60 -22.47
C ILE A 68 0.58 -5.56 -23.43
N GLU A 69 0.69 -6.24 -24.57
CA GLU A 69 -0.39 -6.31 -25.56
C GLU A 69 -1.67 -6.93 -24.96
N PHE A 70 -1.52 -7.97 -24.13
CA PHE A 70 -2.64 -8.56 -23.40
C PHE A 70 -3.31 -7.55 -22.46
N ALA A 71 -2.53 -6.87 -21.61
CA ALA A 71 -3.06 -5.91 -20.64
C ALA A 71 -3.75 -4.74 -21.34
N SER A 72 -3.15 -4.19 -22.40
CA SER A 72 -3.79 -3.14 -23.21
C SER A 72 -5.13 -3.59 -23.80
N CYS A 73 -5.22 -4.81 -24.34
CA CYS A 73 -6.48 -5.36 -24.82
C CYS A 73 -7.50 -5.55 -23.69
N ALA A 74 -7.09 -6.13 -22.57
CA ALA A 74 -7.98 -6.44 -21.45
C ALA A 74 -8.47 -5.15 -20.74
N LEU A 75 -7.69 -4.07 -20.76
CA LEU A 75 -8.12 -2.74 -20.34
C LEU A 75 -9.21 -2.17 -21.26
N GLU A 76 -9.06 -2.26 -22.58
CA GLU A 76 -10.12 -1.89 -23.53
C GLU A 76 -11.39 -2.67 -23.26
N LEU A 77 -11.26 -3.97 -23.04
CA LEU A 77 -12.39 -4.85 -22.78
C LEU A 77 -13.11 -4.48 -21.47
N ARG A 78 -12.36 -4.07 -20.44
CA ARG A 78 -12.88 -3.67 -19.12
C ARG A 78 -13.64 -2.36 -19.16
N TYR A 79 -13.01 -1.36 -19.78
CA TYR A 79 -13.36 0.04 -19.60
C TYR A 79 -13.90 0.67 -20.90
N GLY A 80 -14.05 -0.11 -21.99
CA GLY A 80 -14.47 0.39 -23.29
C GLY A 80 -15.82 1.11 -23.30
N ASP A 81 -16.69 0.81 -22.33
CA ASP A 81 -17.98 1.50 -22.14
C ASP A 81 -17.86 2.83 -21.37
N ASP A 82 -16.70 3.12 -20.77
CA ASP A 82 -16.39 4.36 -20.04
C ASP A 82 -15.02 4.90 -20.50
N ALA A 83 -15.03 5.67 -21.59
CA ALA A 83 -13.82 6.20 -22.21
C ALA A 83 -12.93 7.02 -21.25
N ALA A 84 -13.52 7.71 -20.27
CA ALA A 84 -12.78 8.51 -19.31
C ALA A 84 -12.05 7.62 -18.28
N SER A 85 -12.71 6.59 -17.76
CA SER A 85 -12.03 5.60 -16.89
C SER A 85 -10.97 4.80 -17.67
N LEU A 86 -11.23 4.49 -18.94
CA LEU A 86 -10.27 3.82 -19.80
C LEU A 86 -9.00 4.65 -20.00
N GLU A 87 -9.14 5.94 -20.29
CA GLU A 87 -8.01 6.86 -20.45
C GLU A 87 -7.14 6.90 -19.18
N LEU A 88 -7.77 6.97 -18.00
CA LEU A 88 -7.06 6.96 -16.72
C LEU A 88 -6.36 5.62 -16.46
N ALA A 89 -7.03 4.49 -16.72
CA ALA A 89 -6.46 3.16 -16.52
C ALA A 89 -5.27 2.90 -17.45
N ARG A 90 -5.38 3.32 -18.72
CA ARG A 90 -4.27 3.34 -19.68
C ARG A 90 -3.13 4.23 -19.22
N SER A 91 -3.43 5.46 -18.80
CA SER A 91 -2.39 6.38 -18.31
C SER A 91 -1.62 5.79 -17.14
N LEU A 92 -2.29 5.05 -16.24
CA LEU A 92 -1.61 4.38 -15.14
C LEU A 92 -0.74 3.23 -15.68
N PHE A 93 -1.29 2.36 -16.53
CA PHE A 93 -0.53 1.24 -17.09
C PHE A 93 0.67 1.69 -17.91
N ASP A 94 0.50 2.64 -18.83
CA ASP A 94 1.56 3.12 -19.71
C ASP A 94 2.64 3.92 -18.95
N GLY A 95 2.26 4.59 -17.86
CA GLY A 95 3.16 5.42 -17.05
C GLY A 95 3.84 4.70 -15.89
N SER A 96 3.25 3.62 -15.37
CA SER A 96 3.71 2.95 -14.15
C SER A 96 3.69 1.42 -14.23
N GLY A 97 3.18 0.82 -15.30
CA GLY A 97 3.03 -0.63 -15.42
C GLY A 97 1.94 -1.22 -14.52
N VAL A 98 1.25 -0.41 -13.72
CA VAL A 98 0.20 -0.88 -12.81
C VAL A 98 -1.07 -1.15 -13.62
N VAL A 99 -1.57 -2.39 -13.56
CA VAL A 99 -2.88 -2.73 -14.13
C VAL A 99 -4.00 -2.43 -13.14
N VAL A 100 -5.09 -1.84 -13.64
CA VAL A 100 -6.26 -1.43 -12.86
C VAL A 100 -7.39 -2.39 -13.18
N GLY A 101 -7.83 -3.14 -12.17
CA GLY A 101 -8.81 -4.21 -12.32
C GLY A 101 -9.78 -4.27 -11.16
N VAL A 102 -10.34 -5.45 -10.92
CA VAL A 102 -11.28 -5.70 -9.82
C VAL A 102 -10.80 -6.82 -8.91
N GLU A 103 -11.22 -6.80 -7.65
CA GLU A 103 -11.04 -7.93 -6.75
C GLU A 103 -12.30 -8.80 -6.79
N THR A 104 -12.11 -10.10 -7.03
CA THR A 104 -13.19 -11.07 -7.27
C THR A 104 -13.34 -12.11 -6.16
N SER A 105 -12.49 -12.06 -5.13
CA SER A 105 -12.67 -12.85 -3.93
C SER A 105 -14.06 -12.55 -3.33
N PRO A 106 -14.77 -13.56 -2.81
CA PRO A 106 -16.10 -13.34 -2.24
C PRO A 106 -16.05 -12.64 -0.88
N THR A 107 -14.91 -12.69 -0.20
CA THR A 107 -14.71 -12.12 1.12
C THR A 107 -13.31 -11.49 1.26
N VAL A 108 -13.17 -10.62 2.25
CA VAL A 108 -11.91 -10.08 2.74
C VAL A 108 -11.80 -10.34 4.24
N GLU A 109 -10.64 -10.79 4.73
CA GLU A 109 -10.36 -10.80 6.17
C GLU A 109 -10.12 -9.35 6.59
N ALA A 110 -10.81 -8.88 7.62
CA ALA A 110 -10.87 -7.47 8.00
C ALA A 110 -10.38 -7.26 9.45
N GLY A 111 -9.35 -8.01 9.85
CA GLY A 111 -8.82 -8.04 11.21
C GLY A 111 -9.90 -8.32 12.25
N HIS A 112 -10.06 -7.43 13.22
CA HIS A 112 -11.05 -7.58 14.30
C HIS A 112 -12.52 -7.60 13.83
N LEU A 113 -12.80 -7.21 12.58
CA LEU A 113 -14.14 -7.31 12.00
C LEU A 113 -14.42 -8.67 11.36
N GLY A 114 -13.42 -9.56 11.31
CA GLY A 114 -13.54 -10.90 10.74
C GLY A 114 -13.66 -10.87 9.22
N GLU A 115 -14.21 -11.94 8.64
CA GLU A 115 -14.44 -12.02 7.20
C GLU A 115 -15.67 -11.20 6.79
N LEU A 116 -15.48 -10.28 5.85
CA LEU A 116 -16.54 -9.43 5.31
C LEU A 116 -16.82 -9.80 3.85
N PRO A 117 -18.09 -9.91 3.42
CA PRO A 117 -18.42 -10.12 2.02
C PRO A 117 -18.09 -8.89 1.17
N ILE A 118 -17.50 -9.13 0.01
CA ILE A 118 -17.12 -8.10 -0.96
C ILE A 118 -17.65 -8.44 -2.35
N SER A 119 -17.73 -7.41 -3.19
CA SER A 119 -18.09 -7.54 -4.59
C SER A 119 -17.15 -6.72 -5.48
N PRO A 120 -16.87 -7.17 -6.72
CA PRO A 120 -16.16 -6.37 -7.72
C PRO A 120 -16.80 -4.99 -7.89
N ALA A 121 -15.98 -3.93 -7.90
CA ALA A 121 -16.47 -2.58 -8.08
C ALA A 121 -15.51 -1.79 -9.00
N PRO A 122 -15.64 -1.91 -10.33
CA PRO A 122 -14.76 -1.18 -11.24
C PRO A 122 -14.90 0.34 -11.02
N PRO A 123 -13.79 1.10 -11.11
CA PRO A 123 -13.81 2.55 -10.90
C PRO A 123 -14.33 3.30 -12.15
N VAL A 124 -15.59 3.07 -12.47
CA VAL A 124 -16.34 3.67 -13.59
C VAL A 124 -17.52 4.47 -13.06
N GLY A 125 -18.10 5.33 -13.92
CA GLY A 125 -19.26 6.15 -13.58
C GLY A 125 -19.09 6.89 -12.24
N PRO A 126 -19.91 6.61 -11.20
CA PRO A 126 -19.81 7.30 -9.91
C PRO A 126 -18.49 7.05 -9.18
N TYR A 127 -17.81 5.93 -9.41
CA TYR A 127 -16.54 5.60 -8.74
C TYR A 127 -15.31 6.08 -9.52
N ARG A 128 -15.47 6.71 -10.69
CA ARG A 128 -14.35 7.19 -11.53
C ARG A 128 -13.41 8.13 -10.77
N ARG A 129 -13.95 8.95 -9.87
CA ARG A 129 -13.18 9.88 -9.04
C ARG A 129 -12.08 9.17 -8.23
N HIS A 130 -12.29 7.93 -7.80
CA HIS A 130 -11.26 7.16 -7.12
C HIS A 130 -10.07 6.86 -8.02
N LEU A 131 -10.30 6.53 -9.29
CA LEU A 131 -9.22 6.28 -10.23
C LEU A 131 -8.45 7.57 -10.55
N GLU A 132 -9.12 8.72 -10.63
CA GLU A 132 -8.45 10.02 -10.75
C GLU A 132 -7.50 10.28 -9.56
N TRP A 133 -8.00 10.10 -8.33
CA TRP A 133 -7.18 10.25 -7.12
C TRP A 133 -6.01 9.27 -7.07
N VAL A 134 -6.22 8.02 -7.50
CA VAL A 134 -5.18 6.99 -7.58
C VAL A 134 -4.08 7.41 -8.56
N VAL A 135 -4.45 7.85 -9.76
CA VAL A 135 -3.49 8.29 -10.79
C VAL A 135 -2.66 9.48 -10.28
N GLU A 136 -3.31 10.47 -9.69
CA GLU A 136 -2.63 11.63 -9.09
C GLU A 136 -1.70 11.22 -7.94
N SER A 137 -2.14 10.28 -7.10
CA SER A 137 -1.36 9.79 -5.96
C SER A 137 -0.10 9.05 -6.38
N PHE A 138 -0.20 8.12 -7.34
CA PHE A 138 0.97 7.41 -7.86
C PHE A 138 1.97 8.37 -8.50
N ARG A 139 1.49 9.36 -9.28
CA ARG A 139 2.38 10.41 -9.82
C ARG A 139 3.12 11.16 -8.72
N SER A 140 2.41 11.59 -7.66
CA SER A 140 3.03 12.27 -6.52
C SER A 140 4.10 11.42 -5.83
N VAL A 141 3.82 10.13 -5.60
CA VAL A 141 4.78 9.19 -5.00
C VAL A 141 6.01 9.04 -5.89
N GLU A 142 5.82 8.81 -7.19
CA GLU A 142 6.92 8.65 -8.15
C GLU A 142 7.79 9.90 -8.26
N ASP A 143 7.18 11.07 -8.42
CA ASP A 143 7.92 12.33 -8.56
C ASP A 143 8.72 12.64 -7.29
N THR A 144 8.12 12.38 -6.13
CA THR A 144 8.78 12.54 -4.83
C THR A 144 9.95 11.58 -4.68
N PHE A 145 9.76 10.28 -4.98
CA PHE A 145 10.84 9.29 -4.90
C PHE A 145 11.95 9.58 -5.90
N ALA A 146 11.64 10.02 -7.13
CA ALA A 146 12.65 10.43 -8.09
C ALA A 146 13.48 11.62 -7.58
N ALA A 147 12.84 12.62 -6.97
CA ALA A 147 13.51 13.77 -6.38
C ALA A 147 14.38 13.41 -5.16
N LEU A 148 13.92 12.48 -4.32
CA LEU A 148 14.66 11.98 -3.15
C LEU A 148 15.81 11.07 -3.56
N ALA A 149 15.60 10.14 -4.49
CA ALA A 149 16.61 9.24 -4.99
C ALA A 149 17.80 9.99 -5.63
N ALA A 150 17.54 11.12 -6.28
CA ALA A 150 18.58 11.99 -6.83
C ALA A 150 19.49 12.63 -5.75
N LYS A 151 19.03 12.68 -4.49
CA LYS A 151 19.76 13.22 -3.33
C LYS A 151 20.27 12.12 -2.39
N ALA A 152 19.85 10.88 -2.60
CA ALA A 152 20.09 9.78 -1.68
C ALA A 152 21.59 9.37 -1.68
N PRO A 153 22.22 9.21 -0.50
CA PRO A 153 23.60 8.75 -0.44
C PRO A 153 23.76 7.27 -0.81
N ARG A 154 22.67 6.49 -0.79
CA ARG A 154 22.61 5.07 -1.16
C ARG A 154 21.35 4.82 -1.99
N PRO A 155 21.28 3.74 -2.79
CA PRO A 155 20.05 3.36 -3.48
C PRO A 155 18.89 3.22 -2.48
N MET A 156 17.74 3.82 -2.79
CA MET A 156 16.52 3.62 -2.01
C MET A 156 15.97 2.22 -2.32
N MET A 157 15.82 1.38 -1.31
CA MET A 157 15.35 0.00 -1.46
C MET A 157 13.83 -0.07 -1.26
N PHE A 158 13.10 0.57 -2.18
CA PHE A 158 11.65 0.68 -2.09
C PHE A 158 11.01 0.71 -3.48
N ARG A 159 10.05 -0.17 -3.69
CA ARG A 159 9.19 -0.21 -4.87
C ARG A 159 7.95 0.64 -4.63
N THR A 160 7.77 1.66 -5.46
CA THR A 160 6.71 2.68 -5.36
C THR A 160 5.41 2.31 -6.09
N ARG A 161 5.31 1.09 -6.64
CA ARG A 161 4.22 0.64 -7.50
C ARG A 161 3.84 -0.80 -7.20
N PRO A 162 2.56 -1.17 -7.05
CA PRO A 162 2.16 -2.56 -7.09
C PRO A 162 2.26 -3.09 -8.55
N TYR A 163 2.08 -4.39 -8.74
CA TYR A 163 1.81 -4.94 -10.07
C TYR A 163 0.36 -4.67 -10.50
N ALA A 164 -0.60 -4.76 -9.56
CA ALA A 164 -2.01 -4.51 -9.83
C ALA A 164 -2.69 -3.73 -8.70
N LEU A 165 -3.69 -2.93 -9.09
CA LEU A 165 -4.65 -2.31 -8.20
C LEU A 165 -6.04 -2.90 -8.48
N ARG A 166 -6.67 -3.51 -7.48
CA ARG A 166 -7.94 -4.23 -7.62
C ARG A 166 -9.06 -3.56 -6.86
N PHE A 167 -10.08 -3.09 -7.56
CA PHE A 167 -11.17 -2.36 -6.94
C PHE A 167 -12.30 -3.28 -6.50
N TYR A 168 -12.81 -3.07 -5.29
CA TYR A 168 -13.97 -3.76 -4.74
C TYR A 168 -14.82 -2.81 -3.92
N LYS A 169 -15.98 -3.31 -3.49
CA LYS A 169 -16.74 -2.74 -2.39
C LYS A 169 -17.21 -3.81 -1.44
N THR A 170 -17.50 -3.40 -0.24
CA THR A 170 -17.99 -4.24 0.85
C THR A 170 -19.51 -4.15 0.95
N GLU A 171 -20.20 -5.26 1.18
CA GLU A 171 -21.68 -5.28 1.10
C GLU A 171 -22.38 -4.72 2.34
N SER A 172 -21.75 -4.79 3.52
CA SER A 172 -22.40 -4.50 4.80
C SER A 172 -21.72 -3.40 5.63
N ARG A 173 -20.43 -3.17 5.40
CA ARG A 173 -19.62 -2.15 6.07
C ARG A 173 -18.54 -1.68 5.13
N SER A 174 -18.47 -0.39 4.87
CA SER A 174 -17.39 0.32 4.19
C SER A 174 -16.02 0.09 4.86
N PHE A 175 -15.45 -1.12 4.83
CA PHE A 175 -14.22 -1.49 5.53
C PHE A 175 -13.64 -2.83 5.03
N PRO A 176 -12.30 -3.00 4.91
CA PRO A 176 -11.24 -2.00 5.04
C PRO A 176 -11.21 -1.01 3.88
N SER A 177 -10.41 0.06 4.00
CA SER A 177 -10.18 0.99 2.89
C SER A 177 -9.35 0.33 1.79
N ALA A 178 -8.33 -0.44 2.18
CA ALA A 178 -7.47 -1.17 1.26
C ALA A 178 -6.83 -2.38 1.98
N TRP A 179 -6.09 -3.19 1.22
CA TRP A 179 -5.12 -4.15 1.74
C TRP A 179 -4.03 -4.41 0.69
N ALA A 180 -2.89 -4.92 1.11
CA ALA A 180 -1.78 -5.24 0.22
C ALA A 180 -1.17 -6.62 0.50
N ILE A 181 -0.97 -7.41 -0.56
CA ILE A 181 -0.24 -8.69 -0.49
C ILE A 181 0.26 -9.06 -1.89
N ASP A 182 1.41 -9.72 -1.97
CA ASP A 182 1.88 -10.38 -3.20
C ASP A 182 1.96 -9.46 -4.43
N GLY A 183 2.40 -8.23 -4.19
CA GLY A 183 2.52 -7.20 -5.22
C GLY A 183 1.19 -6.63 -5.70
N VAL A 184 0.08 -6.89 -5.01
CA VAL A 184 -1.25 -6.37 -5.32
C VAL A 184 -1.70 -5.47 -4.19
N VAL A 185 -2.32 -4.34 -4.55
CA VAL A 185 -3.13 -3.55 -3.61
C VAL A 185 -4.60 -3.74 -4.01
N ALA A 186 -5.45 -4.10 -3.08
CA ALA A 186 -6.89 -4.01 -3.28
C ALA A 186 -7.45 -2.76 -2.63
N TYR A 187 -8.39 -2.12 -3.31
CA TYR A 187 -8.91 -0.80 -3.00
C TYR A 187 -10.43 -0.84 -2.87
N ASN A 188 -10.95 -0.49 -1.70
CA ASN A 188 -12.39 -0.39 -1.48
C ASN A 188 -12.90 0.97 -1.96
N VAL A 189 -13.74 1.02 -3.00
CA VAL A 189 -14.31 2.29 -3.50
C VAL A 189 -15.20 2.99 -2.47
N GLU A 190 -15.66 2.29 -1.44
CA GLU A 190 -16.43 2.85 -0.33
C GLU A 190 -15.58 2.96 0.94
N GLY A 191 -14.25 2.86 0.84
CA GLY A 191 -13.32 2.95 1.95
C GLY A 191 -13.42 4.29 2.71
N PRO A 192 -13.45 4.28 4.06
CA PRO A 192 -13.81 5.44 4.88
C PRO A 192 -12.72 6.53 4.89
N LEU A 193 -11.51 6.17 4.46
CA LEU A 193 -10.40 7.12 4.33
C LEU A 193 -10.34 7.84 2.99
N PHE A 194 -11.14 7.42 2.01
CA PHE A 194 -11.11 7.99 0.67
C PHE A 194 -12.05 9.19 0.55
N GLN A 195 -11.77 10.20 1.37
CA GLN A 195 -12.50 11.48 1.38
C GLN A 195 -11.89 12.50 0.40
N GLY A 196 -10.75 12.18 -0.20
CA GLY A 196 -10.03 13.01 -1.16
C GLY A 196 -8.70 12.39 -1.57
N ARG A 197 -7.98 13.10 -2.45
CA ARG A 197 -6.69 12.67 -2.99
C ARG A 197 -5.67 12.34 -1.91
N ASP A 198 -5.56 13.18 -0.87
CA ASP A 198 -4.54 13.01 0.16
C ASP A 198 -4.78 11.76 1.02
N GLY A 199 -6.04 11.43 1.29
CA GLY A 199 -6.42 10.18 1.97
C GLY A 199 -6.07 8.96 1.11
N VAL A 200 -6.32 9.02 -0.20
CA VAL A 200 -5.94 7.97 -1.15
C VAL A 200 -4.42 7.81 -1.22
N ALA A 201 -3.67 8.91 -1.36
CA ALA A 201 -2.21 8.87 -1.43
C ALA A 201 -1.61 8.27 -0.15
N ALA A 202 -2.13 8.66 1.00
CA ALA A 202 -1.68 8.14 2.29
C ALA A 202 -1.92 6.63 2.43
N THR A 203 -3.14 6.17 2.14
CA THR A 203 -3.47 4.74 2.20
C THR A 203 -2.65 3.95 1.18
N LEU A 204 -2.53 4.41 -0.06
CA LEU A 204 -1.73 3.71 -1.08
C LEU A 204 -0.26 3.61 -0.67
N PHE A 205 0.32 4.68 -0.11
CA PHE A 205 1.71 4.65 0.34
C PHE A 205 1.91 3.68 1.52
N HIS A 206 0.97 3.68 2.47
CA HIS A 206 0.95 2.72 3.57
C HIS A 206 0.87 1.27 3.04
N GLU A 207 -0.02 0.98 2.08
CA GLU A 207 -0.12 -0.35 1.45
C GLU A 207 1.13 -0.73 0.65
N LEU A 208 1.76 0.23 -0.04
CA LEU A 208 3.04 0.02 -0.72
C LEU A 208 4.14 -0.36 0.27
N PHE A 209 4.16 0.23 1.47
CA PHE A 209 5.12 -0.18 2.49
C PHE A 209 4.93 -1.64 2.90
N HIS A 210 3.69 -2.09 3.13
CA HIS A 210 3.42 -3.51 3.42
C HIS A 210 3.97 -4.45 2.36
N LEU A 211 3.83 -4.09 1.07
CA LEU A 211 4.41 -4.86 -0.03
C LEU A 211 5.94 -4.93 0.04
N ASN A 212 6.61 -3.83 0.38
CA ASN A 212 8.06 -3.76 0.50
C ASN A 212 8.58 -4.49 1.75
N ASP A 213 7.90 -4.34 2.88
CA ASP A 213 8.24 -5.04 4.13
C ASP A 213 8.09 -6.56 3.95
N GLN A 214 7.00 -7.03 3.32
CA GLN A 214 6.84 -8.43 2.94
C GLN A 214 7.96 -8.89 2.00
N GLY A 215 8.28 -8.09 0.98
CA GLY A 215 9.40 -8.33 0.06
C GLY A 215 10.75 -8.47 0.76
N HIS A 216 10.92 -7.77 1.88
CA HIS A 216 12.07 -7.81 2.77
C HIS A 216 11.92 -8.81 3.94
N GLY A 217 11.06 -9.82 3.74
CA GLY A 217 10.83 -10.89 4.70
C GLY A 217 10.23 -10.42 6.01
N PHE A 218 9.35 -9.41 5.99
CA PHE A 218 8.76 -8.76 7.17
C PHE A 218 9.83 -8.20 8.10
N TRP A 219 10.67 -7.30 7.58
CA TRP A 219 11.76 -6.66 8.30
C TRP A 219 11.28 -5.98 9.58
N SER A 220 10.14 -5.28 9.54
CA SER A 220 9.58 -4.54 10.66
C SER A 220 9.40 -5.40 11.92
N VAL A 221 8.97 -6.65 11.75
CA VAL A 221 8.76 -7.62 12.84
C VAL A 221 10.05 -7.96 13.57
N ARG A 222 11.20 -7.89 12.89
CA ARG A 222 12.50 -8.13 13.53
C ARG A 222 13.14 -6.86 14.05
N ALA A 223 13.01 -5.76 13.30
CA ALA A 223 13.73 -4.53 13.56
C ALA A 223 13.05 -3.65 14.62
N LEU A 224 11.72 -3.66 14.68
CA LEU A 224 10.96 -2.66 15.44
C LEU A 224 10.11 -3.25 16.57
N VAL A 225 10.02 -4.58 16.69
CA VAL A 225 9.13 -5.25 17.66
C VAL A 225 9.41 -4.86 19.10
N ASP A 226 10.69 -4.77 19.48
CA ASP A 226 11.07 -4.43 20.86
C ASP A 226 10.70 -2.98 21.21
N THR A 227 10.96 -2.04 20.30
CA THR A 227 10.58 -0.63 20.49
C THR A 227 9.06 -0.47 20.54
N TYR A 228 8.33 -1.11 19.61
CA TYR A 228 6.88 -1.10 19.59
C TYR A 228 6.28 -1.68 20.89
N ALA A 229 6.78 -2.84 21.34
CA ALA A 229 6.33 -3.50 22.56
C ALA A 229 6.65 -2.65 23.81
N ALA A 230 7.78 -1.95 23.84
CA ALA A 230 8.14 -1.05 24.94
C ALA A 230 7.15 0.12 25.04
N ILE A 231 6.81 0.77 23.93
CA ILE A 231 5.82 1.85 23.87
C ILE A 231 4.46 1.35 24.36
N ARG A 232 4.00 0.20 23.85
CA ARG A 232 2.72 -0.43 24.25
C ARG A 232 2.72 -0.80 25.74
N THR A 233 3.82 -1.32 26.26
CA THR A 233 3.95 -1.64 27.69
C THR A 233 3.89 -0.40 28.57
N GLN A 234 4.51 0.69 28.12
CA GLN A 234 4.53 1.96 28.85
C GLN A 234 3.17 2.66 28.84
N CYS A 235 2.53 2.74 27.67
CA CYS A 235 1.34 3.58 27.49
C CYS A 235 0.00 2.81 27.52
N GLY A 236 0.00 1.51 27.27
CA GLY A 236 -1.24 0.74 27.09
C GLY A 236 -2.13 1.37 26.01
N ASN A 237 -3.36 1.74 26.38
CA ASN A 237 -4.34 2.42 25.52
C ASN A 237 -4.54 3.91 25.91
N ASP A 238 -3.61 4.52 26.65
CA ASP A 238 -3.68 5.94 27.02
C ASP A 238 -3.27 6.82 25.83
N ASP A 239 -4.26 7.49 25.22
CA ASP A 239 -4.05 8.40 24.10
C ASP A 239 -3.05 9.53 24.39
N ALA A 240 -3.04 10.08 25.61
CA ALA A 240 -2.13 11.17 25.94
C ALA A 240 -0.68 10.67 26.00
N CYS A 241 -0.48 9.43 26.47
CA CYS A 241 0.83 8.78 26.46
C CYS A 241 1.26 8.36 25.05
N LEU A 242 0.33 7.86 24.23
CA LEU A 242 0.62 7.37 22.87
C LEU A 242 0.84 8.50 21.85
N ALA A 243 0.23 9.67 22.05
CA ALA A 243 0.25 10.78 21.08
C ALA A 243 1.66 11.16 20.56
N PRO A 244 2.73 11.22 21.38
CA PRO A 244 4.07 11.52 20.88
C PRO A 244 4.66 10.42 19.99
N TYR A 245 4.21 9.17 20.13
CA TYR A 245 4.71 8.02 19.37
C TYR A 245 3.87 7.72 18.12
N ALA A 246 2.64 8.25 18.04
CA ALA A 246 1.73 8.03 16.93
C ALA A 246 2.23 8.73 15.65
N PRO A 247 2.56 7.99 14.57
CA PRO A 247 3.04 8.64 13.35
C PRO A 247 1.93 9.38 12.60
N ASP A 248 0.68 8.98 12.79
CA ASP A 248 -0.53 9.53 12.18
C ASP A 248 -1.64 9.71 13.24
N GLU A 249 -2.62 10.55 12.93
CA GLU A 249 -3.79 10.82 13.79
C GLU A 249 -4.94 9.82 13.57
N THR A 250 -4.80 8.90 12.61
CA THR A 250 -5.78 7.86 12.31
C THR A 250 -6.07 7.02 13.56
N ARG A 251 -7.35 6.83 13.85
CA ARG A 251 -7.86 6.12 15.04
C ARG A 251 -8.83 5.01 14.68
N VAL A 252 -8.94 4.03 15.57
CA VAL A 252 -10.00 3.01 15.50
C VAL A 252 -11.22 3.46 16.30
N GLU A 253 -12.42 3.16 15.81
CA GLU A 253 -13.70 3.60 16.38
C GLU A 253 -13.82 3.01 17.77
N GLY A 254 -14.03 3.87 18.77
CA GLY A 254 -14.08 3.46 20.17
C GLY A 254 -12.76 2.92 20.71
N GLY A 255 -11.62 3.22 20.09
CA GLY A 255 -10.29 2.91 20.63
C GLY A 255 -9.28 4.02 20.39
N THR A 256 -8.02 3.65 20.14
CA THR A 256 -6.88 4.58 20.11
C THR A 256 -6.30 4.75 18.70
N PHE A 257 -5.10 5.33 18.59
CA PHE A 257 -4.33 5.45 17.36
C PHE A 257 -4.19 4.09 16.68
N TYR A 258 -4.42 4.05 15.37
CA TYR A 258 -4.48 2.81 14.59
C TYR A 258 -3.25 1.92 14.78
N ALA A 259 -2.06 2.51 14.67
CA ALA A 259 -0.78 1.84 14.86
C ALA A 259 -0.62 1.14 16.22
N PHE A 260 -1.38 1.54 17.25
CA PHE A 260 -1.27 1.00 18.61
C PHE A 260 -2.57 0.38 19.13
N ASP A 261 -3.66 0.34 18.37
CA ASP A 261 -4.93 -0.19 18.86
C ASP A 261 -4.83 -1.70 19.09
N GLU A 262 -5.29 -2.19 20.25
CA GLU A 262 -5.19 -3.61 20.63
C GLU A 262 -5.92 -4.57 19.69
N ARG A 263 -6.87 -4.07 18.90
CA ARG A 263 -7.59 -4.85 17.89
C ARG A 263 -6.80 -5.02 16.59
N VAL A 264 -5.77 -4.20 16.41
CA VAL A 264 -4.80 -4.27 15.31
C VAL A 264 -3.56 -4.98 15.83
N ASP A 265 -2.93 -4.42 16.87
CA ASP A 265 -1.74 -4.88 17.59
C ASP A 265 -0.67 -5.52 16.69
N ASP A 266 -0.21 -4.74 15.72
CA ASP A 266 0.70 -5.21 14.68
C ASP A 266 1.79 -4.18 14.40
N VAL A 267 3.04 -4.55 14.72
CA VAL A 267 4.22 -3.70 14.47
C VAL A 267 4.39 -3.34 13.00
N ARG A 268 3.85 -4.15 12.08
CA ARG A 268 3.86 -3.86 10.64
C ARG A 268 3.04 -2.60 10.31
N GLU A 269 1.91 -2.42 10.99
CA GLU A 269 1.06 -1.23 10.83
C GLU A 269 1.74 0.01 11.40
N TYR A 270 2.39 -0.11 12.56
CA TYR A 270 3.23 0.96 13.10
C TYR A 270 4.36 1.34 12.13
N ALA A 271 5.06 0.36 11.55
CA ALA A 271 6.13 0.61 10.60
C ALA A 271 5.62 1.28 9.31
N ALA A 272 4.46 0.84 8.79
CA ALA A 272 3.82 1.45 7.63
C ALA A 272 3.43 2.91 7.88
N ASP A 273 2.92 3.22 9.07
CA ASP A 273 2.58 4.59 9.46
C ASP A 273 3.83 5.46 9.68
N VAL A 274 4.93 4.92 10.21
CA VAL A 274 6.21 5.65 10.27
C VAL A 274 6.75 5.93 8.85
N ALA A 275 6.67 4.95 7.94
CA ALA A 275 7.08 5.15 6.55
C ALA A 275 6.24 6.22 5.85
N LEU A 276 4.92 6.20 6.05
CA LEU A 276 4.01 7.22 5.56
C LEU A 276 4.35 8.60 6.14
N ARG A 277 4.68 8.67 7.43
CA ARG A 277 5.09 9.91 8.08
C ARG A 277 6.38 10.45 7.46
N TRP A 278 7.37 9.58 7.20
CA TRP A 278 8.57 9.94 6.46
C TRP A 278 8.24 10.53 5.09
N PHE A 279 7.40 9.85 4.31
CA PHE A 279 7.02 10.31 2.97
C PHE A 279 6.40 11.70 2.99
N ARG A 280 5.43 11.94 3.87
CA ARG A 280 4.74 13.23 3.99
C ARG A 280 5.67 14.37 4.38
N GLU A 281 6.51 14.17 5.39
CA GLU A 281 7.45 15.19 5.85
C GLU A 281 8.50 15.52 4.77
N HIS A 282 8.91 14.53 3.97
CA HIS A 282 9.85 14.73 2.87
C HIS A 282 9.22 15.37 1.64
N GLU A 283 7.98 15.02 1.31
CA GLU A 283 7.22 15.69 0.26
C GLU A 283 7.05 17.18 0.60
N ALA A 284 6.74 17.51 1.87
CA ALA A 284 6.66 18.87 2.36
C ALA A 284 8.02 19.60 2.32
N ALA A 285 9.09 18.94 2.75
CA ALA A 285 10.45 19.49 2.66
C ALA A 285 10.89 19.79 1.21
N LEU A 286 10.54 18.94 0.24
CA LEU A 286 10.81 19.18 -1.19
C LEU A 286 10.05 20.39 -1.74
N ARG A 287 8.88 20.72 -1.17
CA ARG A 287 8.13 21.95 -1.47
C ARG A 287 8.67 23.19 -0.75
N GLY A 288 9.69 23.04 0.11
CA GLY A 288 10.22 24.13 0.92
C GLY A 288 9.39 24.41 2.18
N GLU A 289 8.55 23.46 2.59
CA GLU A 289 7.63 23.55 3.73
C GLU A 289 7.90 22.41 4.74
N PRO A 290 9.14 22.23 5.25
CA PRO A 290 9.40 21.18 6.22
C PRO A 290 8.58 21.41 7.52
N PRO A 291 8.20 20.34 8.24
CA PRO A 291 7.53 20.47 9.52
C PRO A 291 8.42 21.22 10.53
N GLU A 292 7.82 22.11 11.33
CA GLU A 292 8.53 22.81 12.42
C GLU A 292 9.06 21.83 13.47
N ALA A 293 8.29 20.79 13.77
CA ALA A 293 8.65 19.72 14.69
C ALA A 293 8.58 18.37 13.97
N PRO A 294 9.69 17.88 13.39
CA PRO A 294 9.76 16.57 12.76
C PRO A 294 9.33 15.44 13.72
N PHE A 295 8.56 14.46 13.23
CA PHE A 295 8.10 13.32 14.04
C PHE A 295 9.24 12.61 14.78
N ARG A 296 10.36 12.40 14.09
CA ARG A 296 11.55 11.73 14.62
C ARG A 296 12.14 12.41 15.87
N CYS A 297 11.82 13.68 16.10
CA CYS A 297 12.37 14.47 17.20
C CYS A 297 11.49 14.49 18.45
N ALA A 298 10.29 13.92 18.41
CA ALA A 298 9.37 13.93 19.55
C ALA A 298 9.85 13.04 20.71
N THR A 299 10.43 11.86 20.40
CA THR A 299 10.90 10.89 21.41
C THR A 299 12.17 10.16 20.93
N PRO A 300 13.00 9.61 21.84
CA PRO A 300 14.11 8.74 21.48
C PRO A 300 13.70 7.49 20.68
N GLU A 301 12.53 6.94 20.99
CA GLU A 301 11.95 5.79 20.29
C GLU A 301 11.60 6.14 18.84
N ASN A 302 11.02 7.32 18.59
CA ASN A 302 10.74 7.78 17.24
C ASN A 302 12.03 7.98 16.45
N LEU A 303 13.05 8.60 17.05
CA LEU A 303 14.35 8.80 16.40
C LEU A 303 14.99 7.46 16.01
N THR A 304 14.94 6.48 16.91
CA THR A 304 15.49 5.14 16.70
C THR A 304 14.76 4.42 15.56
N THR A 305 13.42 4.34 15.64
CA THR A 305 12.58 3.69 14.62
C THR A 305 12.75 4.37 13.26
N TRP A 306 12.74 5.70 13.23
CA TRP A 306 12.94 6.49 12.03
C TRP A 306 14.30 6.21 11.38
N THR A 307 15.37 6.23 12.16
CA THR A 307 16.73 5.99 11.66
C THR A 307 16.82 4.62 11.00
N LEU A 308 16.34 3.57 11.68
CA LEU A 308 16.34 2.20 11.15
C LEU A 308 15.59 2.12 9.81
N LEU A 309 14.39 2.71 9.74
CA LEU A 309 13.55 2.65 8.54
C LEU A 309 14.16 3.44 7.38
N VAL A 310 14.66 4.64 7.65
CA VAL A 310 15.29 5.53 6.65
C VAL A 310 16.57 4.92 6.08
N GLU A 311 17.37 4.27 6.93
CA GLU A 311 18.59 3.58 6.50
C GLU A 311 18.32 2.34 5.66
N GLU A 312 17.24 1.61 5.96
CA GLU A 312 16.89 0.35 5.29
C GLU A 312 16.18 0.59 3.95
N PHE A 313 15.11 1.38 3.94
CA PHE A 313 14.24 1.53 2.76
C PHE A 313 14.54 2.78 1.94
N PHE A 314 14.98 3.87 2.59
CA PHE A 314 15.01 5.20 1.96
C PHE A 314 16.42 5.72 1.69
N GLY A 315 17.39 4.81 1.61
CA GLY A 315 18.74 5.12 1.19
C GLY A 315 19.47 6.10 2.11
N ALA A 316 19.08 6.18 3.39
CA ALA A 316 19.52 7.19 4.34
C ALA A 316 19.19 8.64 3.93
N THR A 317 18.12 8.84 3.17
CA THR A 317 17.67 10.17 2.76
C THR A 317 16.81 10.80 3.85
N ASP A 318 17.36 11.83 4.50
CA ASP A 318 16.64 12.64 5.47
C ASP A 318 16.83 14.13 5.16
N LEU A 319 15.78 14.78 4.66
CA LEU A 319 15.80 16.21 4.31
C LEU A 319 15.40 17.11 5.49
N LEU A 320 15.02 16.54 6.63
CA LEU A 320 14.47 17.29 7.73
C LEU A 320 15.58 17.94 8.58
N PRO A 321 15.29 19.07 9.24
CA PRO A 321 16.22 19.67 10.20
C PRO A 321 16.64 18.68 11.29
N PRO A 322 17.87 18.79 11.83
CA PRO A 322 18.29 17.98 12.96
C PRO A 322 17.39 18.22 14.17
N CYS A 323 17.23 17.21 15.02
CA CYS A 323 16.54 17.39 16.29
C CYS A 323 17.34 18.33 17.19
N GLU A 324 16.67 19.30 17.80
CA GLU A 324 17.29 20.12 18.83
C GLU A 324 17.72 19.23 20.00
N GLU A 325 18.90 19.48 20.57
CA GLU A 325 19.33 18.80 21.79
C GLU A 325 18.29 19.13 22.88
N GLN A 326 17.57 18.11 23.35
CA GLN A 326 16.67 18.26 24.49
C GLN A 326 17.54 18.54 25.72
N SER A 327 17.68 19.82 26.06
CA SER A 327 18.43 20.33 27.22
C SER A 327 17.76 20.00 28.55
#